data_AF-A0A9W8CVJ8-F1
#
_entry.id   AF-A0A9W8CVJ8-F1
#
_cell.length_a   1.000
_cell.length_b   1.000
_cell.length_c   1.000
_cell.angle_alpha   90.00
_cell.angle_beta   90.00
_cell.angle_gamma   90.00
#
_symmetry.space_group_name_H-M   'P 1'
#
loop_
_entity.id
_entity.type
_entity.pdbx_description
1 polymer ?
#
loop_
_entity_poly.entity_id
_entity_poly.type
_entity_poly.pdbx_seq_one_letter_code
_entity_poly.pdbx_strand_id
1 'polypeptide(L)'
;MARKDKRKRSEVEEEPITNSEPLAVSSSTADSRDSKGGNPAKRIKGFKCSRDNCDKKYEHKHKNKDKSKDMSKDLPKVKSKDKAKGAPEDKSKGTSKDTPKDKSKAAPKVKSKDMSKGRSKGKSKDKSKDTSKDKSKDMSNDMPKDTPKVKSKDKSKVKSKDTPKIKSKDMSKDTLKVRQKEKHKENAPGGQLVTASEHLYRASAVAVASVSTILMAMPAAAVADMSLQSRLSMRTFSNSQFSNTLNQFQLKRLAETSQKQRGWLDIDKGELLAPILVPRQIGSPGYKATQKLIVDTLGDLGYVISWDNFTASTPVGNVPMANIVATRNPGAAKRLVLAAHYESKIMEGGDFVGATDSAVPVALMLDVARGLAAKIDQQPSSDLSLQMIFFDGEEAYHEWTRTDSIYGSRHLASFWESNPDPATVSALSTTAQHIPELERVDLMVLLDLIGAPENSFIALEIPTADLFMELGELEQRLLSAGHISRAYMNTKVPPGVSRVDDDHRPFVEREVPVMHLISVPFPKVWHTLDDNAAALDPRVIADMSIILRSFVASYLRLGV
;
A
#
# COMPACT_ATOMS: atom_id res chain seq x y z
N MET A 1 69.89 16.03 -26.83
CA MET A 1 70.02 17.18 -27.76
C MET A 1 69.39 18.41 -27.11
N ALA A 2 69.75 19.63 -27.52
CA ALA A 2 69.31 20.86 -26.85
C ALA A 2 68.94 22.01 -27.82
N ARG A 3 67.85 22.72 -27.49
CA ARG A 3 67.41 24.10 -27.87
C ARG A 3 66.07 24.32 -27.12
N LYS A 4 65.79 25.37 -26.32
CA LYS A 4 65.94 26.85 -26.43
C LYS A 4 65.15 27.43 -27.62
N ASP A 5 64.42 28.55 -27.57
CA ASP A 5 64.13 29.65 -26.60
C ASP A 5 62.79 30.33 -27.07
N LYS A 6 62.00 31.23 -26.45
CA LYS A 6 62.01 32.24 -25.32
C LYS A 6 60.56 32.33 -24.72
N ARG A 7 60.23 32.90 -23.54
CA ARG A 7 60.11 34.31 -23.03
C ARG A 7 59.20 35.25 -23.86
N LYS A 8 58.33 36.14 -23.32
CA LYS A 8 58.03 36.71 -21.95
C LYS A 8 56.49 36.68 -21.70
N ARG A 9 55.85 36.89 -20.53
CA ARG A 9 56.12 37.44 -19.15
C ARG A 9 55.86 38.95 -18.89
N SER A 10 54.75 39.23 -18.19
CA SER A 10 54.48 40.30 -17.19
C SER A 10 53.12 39.98 -16.53
N GLU A 11 53.01 39.52 -15.27
CA GLU A 11 53.11 40.23 -13.97
C GLU A 11 51.80 40.98 -13.60
N VAL A 12 51.01 40.46 -12.64
CA VAL A 12 50.96 40.74 -11.16
C VAL A 12 49.80 41.73 -10.86
N GLU A 13 48.70 41.43 -10.16
CA GLU A 13 48.43 40.74 -8.86
C GLU A 13 48.43 41.71 -7.65
N GLU A 14 47.24 41.97 -7.06
CA GLU A 14 46.97 42.21 -5.61
C GLU A 14 45.46 42.42 -5.33
N GLU A 15 45.03 42.37 -4.05
CA GLU A 15 43.61 42.30 -3.62
C GLU A 15 43.07 43.55 -2.82
N PRO A 16 42.39 43.48 -1.64
CA PRO A 16 40.91 43.47 -1.52
C PRO A 16 40.27 44.58 -0.63
N ILE A 17 38.98 44.39 -0.29
CA ILE A 17 38.22 44.89 0.90
C ILE A 17 37.63 46.32 0.86
N THR A 18 36.29 46.47 0.98
CA THR A 18 35.59 47.19 2.09
C THR A 18 34.05 47.24 1.96
N ASN A 19 33.36 47.46 3.10
CA ASN A 19 31.90 47.50 3.25
C ASN A 19 31.32 48.92 3.05
N SER A 20 30.02 49.03 2.73
CA SER A 20 29.05 49.86 3.51
C SER A 20 27.61 49.82 2.94
N GLU A 21 26.62 49.80 3.84
CA GLU A 21 25.26 50.29 3.55
C GLU A 21 25.25 51.84 3.58
N PRO A 22 24.16 52.51 3.13
CA PRO A 22 23.21 52.97 4.16
C PRO A 22 21.72 53.11 3.75
N LEU A 23 20.85 52.84 4.74
CA LEU A 23 19.65 53.58 5.20
C LEU A 23 18.67 54.30 4.23
N ALA A 24 17.39 54.27 4.62
CA ALA A 24 16.26 54.89 3.91
C ALA A 24 15.81 56.26 4.48
N VAL A 25 15.13 57.08 3.65
CA VAL A 25 14.32 58.25 4.04
C VAL A 25 13.06 58.33 3.16
N SER A 26 12.03 59.07 3.60
CA SER A 26 10.65 59.05 3.07
C SER A 26 10.07 60.43 2.74
N SER A 27 9.20 60.51 1.72
CA SER A 27 8.25 61.62 1.42
C SER A 27 7.32 61.19 0.25
N SER A 28 5.99 61.32 0.17
CA SER A 28 5.05 62.44 0.44
C SER A 28 5.31 63.68 -0.46
N THR A 29 4.40 64.30 -1.23
CA THR A 29 2.93 64.36 -1.25
C THR A 29 2.35 64.78 -2.63
N ALA A 30 1.15 64.24 -2.98
CA ALA A 30 -0.09 64.93 -3.42
C ALA A 30 -0.21 65.86 -4.68
N ASP A 31 -1.49 66.07 -5.08
CA ASP A 31 -2.09 67.00 -6.08
C ASP A 31 -1.82 66.79 -7.60
N SER A 32 -2.74 67.08 -8.54
CA SER A 32 -4.23 67.28 -8.48
C SER A 32 -4.90 67.22 -9.89
N ARG A 33 -6.26 67.20 -9.94
CA ARG A 33 -7.18 67.57 -11.09
C ARG A 33 -7.24 66.57 -12.27
N ASP A 34 -8.38 65.90 -12.56
CA ASP A 34 -9.67 66.34 -13.20
C ASP A 34 -9.72 66.04 -14.72
N SER A 35 -10.83 65.63 -15.36
CA SER A 35 -12.20 65.26 -14.90
C SER A 35 -12.99 64.53 -16.03
N LYS A 36 -14.26 64.14 -15.75
CA LYS A 36 -15.26 63.43 -16.61
C LYS A 36 -15.00 61.93 -16.79
N GLY A 37 -15.98 61.01 -16.74
CA GLY A 37 -17.43 61.07 -16.45
C GLY A 37 -18.11 59.78 -16.96
N GLY A 38 -19.26 59.28 -16.49
CA GLY A 38 -20.14 59.67 -15.37
C GLY A 38 -21.15 58.53 -15.05
N ASN A 39 -21.89 58.61 -13.94
CA ASN A 39 -22.82 57.58 -13.44
C ASN A 39 -24.30 58.02 -13.64
N PRO A 40 -25.30 57.10 -13.64
CA PRO A 40 -26.21 57.12 -12.48
C PRO A 40 -26.76 55.75 -12.02
N ALA A 41 -27.00 55.62 -10.71
CA ALA A 41 -27.51 54.40 -10.06
C ALA A 41 -29.05 54.35 -9.89
N LYS A 42 -29.62 53.16 -9.62
CA LYS A 42 -31.03 52.95 -9.20
C LYS A 42 -31.23 52.02 -7.99
N ARG A 43 -30.96 52.59 -6.82
CA ARG A 43 -31.74 52.54 -5.56
C ARG A 43 -32.78 51.41 -5.29
N ILE A 44 -32.42 50.51 -4.37
CA ILE A 44 -33.18 49.99 -3.18
C ILE A 44 -34.61 49.43 -3.35
N LYS A 45 -34.78 48.14 -3.01
CA LYS A 45 -35.88 47.50 -2.19
C LYS A 45 -35.48 46.03 -1.91
N GLY A 46 -35.91 45.33 -0.84
CA GLY A 46 -36.70 45.83 0.30
C GLY A 46 -37.51 44.78 1.11
N PHE A 47 -37.00 43.57 1.39
CA PHE A 47 -37.61 42.57 2.31
C PHE A 47 -36.49 41.94 3.15
N LYS A 48 -36.40 42.01 4.49
CA LYS A 48 -37.36 41.97 5.61
C LYS A 48 -37.77 40.55 6.03
N CYS A 49 -37.10 40.04 7.06
CA CYS A 49 -37.50 38.85 7.81
C CYS A 49 -38.88 39.05 8.46
N SER A 50 -39.66 37.98 8.58
CA SER A 50 -40.93 37.97 9.31
C SER A 50 -40.94 36.80 10.30
N ARG A 51 -41.10 37.11 11.58
CA ARG A 51 -41.23 36.14 12.66
C ARG A 51 -42.03 36.76 13.80
N ASP A 52 -43.35 36.71 13.69
CA ASP A 52 -44.28 36.98 14.78
C ASP A 52 -45.61 36.26 14.49
N ASN A 53 -46.04 35.41 15.42
CA ASN A 53 -47.30 35.66 16.13
C ASN A 53 -47.35 34.87 17.45
N CYS A 54 -48.11 35.37 18.41
CA CYS A 54 -48.52 34.64 19.61
C CYS A 54 -49.75 33.73 19.26
N ASP A 55 -50.38 32.96 20.13
CA ASP A 55 -50.40 32.95 21.60
C ASP A 55 -51.01 31.62 22.12
N LYS A 56 -50.65 31.18 23.34
CA LYS A 56 -51.53 30.48 24.32
C LYS A 56 -50.77 29.85 25.51
N LYS A 57 -51.01 30.45 26.68
CA LYS A 57 -51.07 29.90 28.05
C LYS A 57 -50.90 28.39 28.24
N TYR A 58 -50.12 27.99 29.25
CA TYR A 58 -50.65 27.56 30.56
C TYR A 58 -49.59 27.70 31.68
N GLU A 59 -50.02 27.74 32.95
CA GLU A 59 -49.17 27.97 34.13
C GLU A 59 -48.52 26.68 34.67
N HIS A 60 -47.36 26.78 35.34
CA HIS A 60 -47.35 26.52 36.80
C HIS A 60 -46.16 27.15 37.55
N LYS A 61 -46.32 27.27 38.88
CA LYS A 61 -45.37 27.84 39.86
C LYS A 61 -44.23 26.82 40.15
N HIS A 62 -43.02 27.20 40.57
CA HIS A 62 -42.75 27.77 41.90
C HIS A 62 -41.47 28.65 41.99
N LYS A 63 -41.39 29.41 43.10
CA LYS A 63 -40.29 30.32 43.47
C LYS A 63 -39.28 29.63 44.41
N ASN A 64 -38.03 30.08 44.44
CA ASN A 64 -37.54 30.93 45.54
C ASN A 64 -36.16 31.59 45.26
N LYS A 65 -35.83 32.60 46.07
CA LYS A 65 -34.54 33.32 46.15
C LYS A 65 -33.98 33.15 47.55
N ASP A 66 -32.65 33.23 47.71
CA ASP A 66 -31.90 34.27 48.44
C ASP A 66 -30.39 33.89 48.47
N LYS A 67 -29.40 34.80 48.36
CA LYS A 67 -28.79 35.72 49.35
C LYS A 67 -28.25 34.99 50.61
N SER A 68 -27.07 35.26 51.17
CA SER A 68 -26.07 36.34 50.93
C SER A 68 -24.62 35.97 51.35
N LYS A 69 -23.64 36.79 50.92
CA LYS A 69 -22.54 37.46 51.69
C LYS A 69 -22.44 37.19 53.22
N ASP A 70 -21.28 37.22 53.92
CA ASP A 70 -19.91 37.71 53.58
C ASP A 70 -18.77 37.25 54.57
N MET A 71 -17.50 37.59 54.26
CA MET A 71 -16.30 37.86 55.12
C MET A 71 -15.45 36.80 55.90
N SER A 72 -14.11 36.99 55.75
CA SER A 72 -12.97 36.97 56.73
C SER A 72 -12.29 35.69 57.32
N LYS A 73 -10.98 35.56 57.00
CA LYS A 73 -9.73 35.36 57.82
C LYS A 73 -9.77 34.50 59.11
N ASP A 74 -8.77 33.66 59.45
CA ASP A 74 -7.35 34.03 59.67
C ASP A 74 -6.34 32.81 59.69
N LEU A 75 -5.08 33.04 60.11
CA LEU A 75 -3.91 32.12 60.06
C LEU A 75 -3.36 31.67 61.44
N PRO A 76 -2.56 30.58 61.52
CA PRO A 76 -1.21 30.73 62.10
C PRO A 76 -0.09 29.87 61.44
N LYS A 77 1.19 30.13 61.76
CA LYS A 77 2.37 29.58 61.03
C LYS A 77 3.68 29.56 61.86
N VAL A 78 4.22 28.37 62.18
CA VAL A 78 5.54 28.12 62.86
C VAL A 78 6.08 26.78 62.29
N LYS A 79 7.26 26.63 61.63
CA LYS A 79 8.69 26.67 62.08
C LYS A 79 9.03 25.58 63.14
N SER A 80 10.18 24.87 63.14
CA SER A 80 11.37 24.80 62.24
C SER A 80 12.39 23.73 62.71
N LYS A 81 13.22 23.15 61.80
CA LYS A 81 14.63 22.63 61.98
C LYS A 81 14.92 21.58 63.10
N ASP A 82 15.96 20.72 63.09
CA ASP A 82 17.23 20.60 62.33
C ASP A 82 17.88 19.16 62.42
N LYS A 83 18.85 18.87 61.53
CA LYS A 83 20.08 18.00 61.66
C LYS A 83 20.13 16.53 62.23
N ALA A 84 20.45 15.61 61.29
CA ALA A 84 21.76 14.92 61.08
C ALA A 84 22.34 13.73 61.94
N LYS A 85 22.86 12.73 61.19
CA LYS A 85 24.03 11.80 61.41
C LYS A 85 24.12 10.88 62.66
N GLY A 86 24.29 9.56 62.41
CA GLY A 86 24.87 8.59 63.36
C GLY A 86 24.84 7.11 62.88
N ALA A 87 25.86 6.33 63.24
CA ALA A 87 26.03 4.86 63.10
C ALA A 87 27.00 4.40 64.24
N PRO A 88 27.42 3.11 64.43
CA PRO A 88 27.13 1.84 63.71
C PRO A 88 26.83 0.63 64.66
N GLU A 89 26.91 -0.62 64.14
CA GLU A 89 27.33 -1.88 64.85
C GLU A 89 26.45 -2.46 66.00
N ASP A 90 26.44 -3.76 66.39
CA ASP A 90 27.02 -5.05 65.91
C ASP A 90 26.36 -6.28 66.64
N LYS A 91 26.46 -7.52 66.08
CA LYS A 91 26.37 -8.90 66.69
C LYS A 91 25.27 -9.28 67.75
N SER A 92 24.86 -10.56 68.00
CA SER A 92 25.06 -11.89 67.37
C SER A 92 24.17 -13.01 68.00
N LYS A 93 24.05 -14.17 67.30
CA LYS A 93 23.75 -15.56 67.79
C LYS A 93 22.38 -15.85 68.48
N GLY A 94 21.80 -17.05 68.36
CA GLY A 94 22.06 -18.18 67.45
C GLY A 94 21.63 -19.58 67.95
N THR A 95 21.51 -20.55 67.02
CA THR A 95 21.40 -22.03 67.20
C THR A 95 20.05 -22.57 67.78
N SER A 96 19.64 -23.85 67.64
CA SER A 96 20.33 -25.07 67.13
C SER A 96 19.38 -26.16 66.56
N LYS A 97 19.87 -26.94 65.57
CA LYS A 97 19.67 -28.42 65.38
C LYS A 97 18.26 -28.98 65.06
N ASP A 98 18.11 -30.20 64.50
CA ASP A 98 19.08 -31.26 64.12
C ASP A 98 18.78 -31.90 62.73
N THR A 99 19.60 -32.87 62.31
CA THR A 99 19.62 -33.53 60.96
C THR A 99 19.80 -35.06 61.13
N PRO A 100 19.92 -35.94 60.10
CA PRO A 100 20.05 -35.74 58.64
C PRO A 100 19.04 -36.61 57.83
N LYS A 101 19.19 -37.05 56.57
CA LYS A 101 20.28 -37.21 55.56
C LYS A 101 19.64 -37.25 54.15
N ASP A 102 20.27 -37.36 52.97
CA ASP A 102 21.63 -37.49 52.39
C ASP A 102 21.56 -36.80 50.98
N LYS A 103 22.50 -36.70 50.03
CA LYS A 103 23.86 -37.26 49.84
C LYS A 103 24.74 -36.37 48.93
N SER A 104 24.41 -36.25 47.63
CA SER A 104 25.29 -35.72 46.56
C SER A 104 24.57 -35.71 45.20
N LYS A 105 24.80 -34.84 44.18
CA LYS A 105 25.77 -33.76 43.86
C LYS A 105 25.20 -32.99 42.62
N ALA A 106 25.69 -31.87 42.06
CA ALA A 106 26.80 -30.94 42.32
C ALA A 106 26.42 -29.47 41.89
N ALA A 107 27.18 -28.79 41.01
CA ALA A 107 26.94 -27.43 40.48
C ALA A 107 27.72 -27.18 39.15
N PRO A 108 27.58 -26.01 38.48
CA PRO A 108 28.73 -25.09 38.43
C PRO A 108 28.40 -23.57 38.43
N LYS A 109 29.42 -22.71 38.61
CA LYS A 109 29.38 -21.21 38.66
C LYS A 109 30.78 -20.60 38.35
N VAL A 110 31.02 -19.34 37.93
CA VAL A 110 30.27 -18.31 37.15
C VAL A 110 31.18 -17.04 36.92
N LYS A 111 30.82 -16.13 35.99
CA LYS A 111 31.17 -14.66 35.87
C LYS A 111 32.51 -14.14 35.24
N SER A 112 32.35 -13.31 34.19
CA SER A 112 32.64 -11.84 34.07
C SER A 112 33.95 -11.19 33.50
N LYS A 113 33.72 -10.22 32.57
CA LYS A 113 34.22 -8.81 32.45
C LYS A 113 35.43 -8.35 31.58
N ASP A 114 35.09 -7.49 30.60
CA ASP A 114 35.61 -6.14 30.22
C ASP A 114 37.01 -5.81 29.58
N MET A 115 36.90 -5.09 28.43
CA MET A 115 37.60 -3.84 28.00
C MET A 115 39.10 -3.76 27.57
N SER A 116 39.34 -4.03 26.28
CA SER A 116 39.93 -3.09 25.28
C SER A 116 41.45 -2.72 25.18
N LYS A 117 41.89 -2.61 23.90
CA LYS A 117 43.01 -1.81 23.30
C LYS A 117 44.48 -2.17 23.60
N GLY A 118 45.17 -2.64 22.54
CA GLY A 118 46.62 -2.60 22.36
C GLY A 118 46.97 -2.67 20.86
N ARG A 119 48.06 -2.05 20.40
CA ARG A 119 48.42 -1.94 18.96
C ARG A 119 49.91 -2.16 18.72
N SER A 120 50.25 -3.11 17.84
CA SER A 120 51.62 -3.32 17.33
C SER A 120 51.62 -3.43 15.80
N LYS A 121 52.70 -2.97 15.16
CA LYS A 121 52.96 -3.13 13.72
C LYS A 121 54.11 -4.14 13.54
N GLY A 122 54.00 -5.02 12.56
CA GLY A 122 55.11 -5.81 12.03
C GLY A 122 55.06 -5.85 10.51
N LYS A 123 56.21 -5.74 9.84
CA LYS A 123 56.36 -5.93 8.39
C LYS A 123 57.32 -7.09 8.14
N SER A 124 56.95 -8.00 7.24
CA SER A 124 57.91 -8.82 6.50
C SER A 124 57.27 -9.32 5.20
N LYS A 125 57.87 -8.95 4.06
CA LYS A 125 57.81 -9.73 2.81
C LYS A 125 59.11 -10.52 2.75
N ASP A 126 59.07 -11.76 2.27
CA ASP A 126 60.15 -12.24 1.40
C ASP A 126 59.68 -13.35 0.44
N LYS A 127 60.56 -13.82 -0.45
CA LYS A 127 60.28 -14.74 -1.56
C LYS A 127 61.13 -16.03 -1.51
N SER A 128 60.68 -17.00 -2.32
CA SER A 128 61.47 -17.71 -3.37
C SER A 128 61.73 -19.23 -3.20
N LYS A 129 62.00 -19.85 -4.37
CA LYS A 129 62.60 -21.19 -4.64
C LYS A 129 61.71 -22.43 -4.46
N ASP A 130 61.85 -23.50 -5.27
CA ASP A 130 62.55 -23.64 -6.56
C ASP A 130 61.97 -24.79 -7.43
N THR A 131 62.35 -24.80 -8.72
CA THR A 131 62.26 -25.83 -9.80
C THR A 131 61.84 -27.28 -9.45
N SER A 132 61.13 -28.06 -10.28
CA SER A 132 60.86 -28.02 -11.75
C SER A 132 59.44 -28.58 -12.05
N LYS A 133 58.98 -29.16 -13.20
CA LYS A 133 59.49 -29.67 -14.51
C LYS A 133 58.25 -29.73 -15.48
N ASP A 134 58.22 -30.10 -16.77
CA ASP A 134 59.21 -30.58 -17.75
C ASP A 134 58.89 -30.13 -19.22
N LYS A 135 58.60 -31.05 -20.16
CA LYS A 135 58.47 -30.81 -21.63
C LYS A 135 57.48 -31.80 -22.29
N SER A 136 56.81 -31.54 -23.43
CA SER A 136 56.55 -30.32 -24.25
C SER A 136 55.70 -30.68 -25.50
N LYS A 137 55.21 -29.68 -26.27
CA LYS A 137 54.66 -29.74 -27.66
C LYS A 137 53.23 -30.29 -27.87
N ASP A 138 52.45 -29.90 -28.89
CA ASP A 138 52.49 -28.70 -29.78
C ASP A 138 51.08 -28.34 -30.32
N MET A 139 50.98 -27.35 -31.22
CA MET A 139 49.74 -26.65 -31.61
C MET A 139 48.81 -27.29 -32.67
N SER A 140 47.56 -26.80 -32.66
CA SER A 140 46.73 -26.38 -33.81
C SER A 140 45.58 -27.27 -34.35
N ASN A 141 44.42 -26.59 -34.48
CA ASN A 141 43.40 -26.61 -35.53
C ASN A 141 42.68 -27.88 -36.06
N ASP A 142 41.38 -27.62 -36.30
CA ASP A 142 40.51 -28.12 -37.36
C ASP A 142 39.82 -29.49 -37.27
N MET A 143 38.70 -29.52 -38.01
CA MET A 143 37.60 -30.48 -37.97
C MET A 143 37.71 -31.53 -39.09
N PRO A 144 37.26 -32.78 -38.84
CA PRO A 144 36.85 -33.68 -39.91
C PRO A 144 35.33 -33.94 -39.90
N LYS A 145 34.81 -34.28 -41.09
CA LYS A 145 33.42 -34.71 -41.32
C LYS A 145 33.31 -36.25 -41.38
N ASP A 146 32.05 -36.66 -41.55
CA ASP A 146 31.58 -37.82 -42.31
C ASP A 146 31.37 -39.15 -41.57
N THR A 147 30.49 -39.95 -42.17
CA THR A 147 29.72 -41.04 -41.55
C THR A 147 30.02 -42.37 -42.21
N PRO A 148 29.43 -43.47 -41.70
CA PRO A 148 28.71 -44.31 -42.66
C PRO A 148 27.40 -44.95 -42.13
N LYS A 149 26.36 -44.91 -42.99
CA LYS A 149 25.43 -46.02 -43.36
C LYS A 149 24.63 -46.78 -42.25
N VAL A 150 23.40 -47.27 -42.43
CA VAL A 150 22.29 -47.17 -43.42
C VAL A 150 21.10 -47.96 -42.77
N LYS A 151 19.79 -47.63 -42.89
CA LYS A 151 18.86 -47.99 -43.99
C LYS A 151 17.41 -47.58 -43.61
N SER A 152 16.59 -47.08 -44.57
CA SER A 152 15.09 -47.11 -44.64
C SER A 152 14.24 -46.72 -43.41
N LYS A 153 13.15 -45.91 -43.47
CA LYS A 153 12.21 -45.49 -44.55
C LYS A 153 11.28 -44.35 -44.00
N ASP A 154 10.41 -43.61 -44.71
CA ASP A 154 10.15 -43.47 -46.15
C ASP A 154 9.68 -42.02 -46.55
N LYS A 155 8.38 -41.70 -46.41
CA LYS A 155 7.60 -40.51 -46.93
C LYS A 155 6.36 -40.27 -46.02
N SER A 156 5.60 -39.17 -46.04
CA SER A 156 5.46 -37.98 -46.94
C SER A 156 5.08 -36.72 -46.13
N LYS A 157 5.59 -35.49 -46.37
CA LYS A 157 5.26 -34.50 -47.47
C LYS A 157 3.75 -34.13 -47.50
N VAL A 158 3.31 -32.86 -47.43
CA VAL A 158 3.60 -31.71 -48.33
C VAL A 158 3.42 -30.29 -47.70
N LYS A 159 4.39 -29.39 -47.96
CA LYS A 159 4.39 -27.89 -48.11
C LYS A 159 3.45 -26.92 -47.32
N SER A 160 4.09 -26.10 -46.47
CA SER A 160 4.12 -24.61 -46.42
C SER A 160 2.95 -23.71 -46.90
N LYS A 161 2.60 -22.67 -46.10
CA LYS A 161 2.83 -21.24 -46.45
C LYS A 161 2.55 -20.21 -45.33
N ASP A 162 3.23 -19.06 -45.46
CA ASP A 162 2.92 -17.67 -45.06
C ASP A 162 2.56 -17.25 -43.60
N THR A 163 3.22 -16.18 -43.16
CA THR A 163 2.97 -15.40 -41.93
C THR A 163 2.05 -14.19 -42.17
N PRO A 164 1.37 -13.67 -41.12
CA PRO A 164 0.99 -12.26 -41.07
C PRO A 164 1.62 -11.50 -39.88
N LYS A 165 2.07 -10.26 -40.13
CA LYS A 165 2.17 -9.21 -39.10
C LYS A 165 0.77 -8.73 -38.75
N ILE A 166 0.52 -8.36 -37.51
CA ILE A 166 -0.62 -7.52 -37.11
C ILE A 166 -0.08 -6.24 -36.48
N LYS A 167 -0.66 -5.10 -36.87
CA LYS A 167 -0.54 -3.82 -36.18
C LYS A 167 -1.92 -3.50 -35.58
N SER A 168 -1.97 -3.07 -34.33
CA SER A 168 -3.12 -2.34 -33.79
C SER A 168 -2.97 -0.84 -34.11
N LYS A 169 -4.11 -0.18 -34.35
CA LYS A 169 -4.25 1.28 -34.35
C LYS A 169 -5.73 1.61 -34.14
N ASP A 170 -6.01 2.75 -33.51
CA ASP A 170 -7.34 3.20 -33.12
C ASP A 170 -8.33 3.36 -34.29
N MET A 171 -9.64 3.23 -34.02
CA MET A 171 -10.48 4.41 -33.72
C MET A 171 -11.92 4.03 -33.33
N SER A 172 -12.64 5.03 -32.82
CA SER A 172 -13.93 4.92 -32.13
C SER A 172 -15.16 5.00 -33.05
N LYS A 173 -16.32 4.61 -32.49
CA LYS A 173 -17.70 4.95 -32.91
C LYS A 173 -18.17 4.45 -34.29
N ASP A 174 -19.30 3.75 -34.29
CA ASP A 174 -20.53 4.43 -34.70
C ASP A 174 -21.80 3.76 -34.15
N THR A 175 -22.97 4.41 -34.27
CA THR A 175 -24.25 3.84 -33.81
C THR A 175 -25.44 4.36 -34.64
N LEU A 176 -26.40 3.46 -34.91
CA LEU A 176 -27.81 3.65 -35.34
C LEU A 176 -28.19 3.21 -36.77
N LYS A 177 -29.30 2.45 -36.84
CA LYS A 177 -30.14 2.12 -38.02
C LYS A 177 -29.46 1.15 -39.01
N VAL A 178 -30.17 0.29 -39.74
CA VAL A 178 -31.57 0.34 -40.23
C VAL A 178 -32.42 -0.87 -39.76
N ARG A 179 -33.75 -0.75 -39.85
CA ARG A 179 -34.78 -1.76 -39.52
C ARG A 179 -35.74 -1.88 -40.72
N GLN A 180 -36.55 -2.96 -40.78
CA GLN A 180 -37.36 -3.44 -41.94
C GLN A 180 -36.53 -4.32 -42.90
N LYS A 181 -37.07 -5.35 -43.57
CA LYS A 181 -38.44 -5.94 -43.60
C LYS A 181 -38.41 -7.33 -42.90
N GLU A 182 -39.48 -8.05 -42.58
CA GLU A 182 -40.61 -8.54 -43.41
C GLU A 182 -41.97 -8.58 -42.67
N LYS A 183 -43.03 -8.97 -43.39
CA LYS A 183 -44.40 -9.27 -42.91
C LYS A 183 -44.99 -10.36 -43.81
N HIS A 184 -45.79 -11.29 -43.27
CA HIS A 184 -47.21 -11.48 -43.64
C HIS A 184 -47.90 -12.67 -42.92
N LYS A 185 -49.04 -12.39 -42.26
CA LYS A 185 -50.20 -13.29 -41.96
C LYS A 185 -49.94 -14.58 -41.11
N GLU A 186 -50.92 -15.23 -40.47
CA GLU A 186 -52.39 -15.08 -40.48
C GLU A 186 -53.08 -15.38 -39.11
N ASN A 187 -54.22 -14.74 -38.86
CA ASN A 187 -55.38 -15.04 -37.97
C ASN A 187 -55.31 -15.96 -36.71
N ALA A 188 -55.48 -15.33 -35.52
CA ALA A 188 -56.57 -15.51 -34.52
C ALA A 188 -56.85 -16.88 -33.83
N PRO A 189 -57.64 -16.93 -32.73
CA PRO A 189 -57.51 -16.13 -31.49
C PRO A 189 -57.63 -16.96 -30.18
N GLY A 190 -57.16 -16.40 -29.06
CA GLY A 190 -57.48 -16.86 -27.69
C GLY A 190 -56.29 -17.44 -26.91
N GLY A 191 -56.18 -17.08 -25.63
CA GLY A 191 -55.11 -17.53 -24.73
C GLY A 191 -54.64 -16.43 -23.77
N GLN A 192 -55.13 -16.46 -22.53
CA GLN A 192 -54.78 -15.48 -21.49
C GLN A 192 -53.45 -15.85 -20.82
N LEU A 193 -52.34 -15.30 -21.31
CA LEU A 193 -51.00 -15.56 -20.78
C LEU A 193 -50.54 -14.50 -19.78
N VAL A 194 -50.77 -14.77 -18.50
CA VAL A 194 -50.02 -14.15 -17.40
C VAL A 194 -48.65 -14.82 -17.34
N THR A 195 -47.61 -14.16 -17.85
CA THR A 195 -46.27 -14.75 -17.96
C THR A 195 -45.56 -14.80 -16.62
N ALA A 196 -45.19 -16.01 -16.18
CA ALA A 196 -44.48 -16.23 -14.94
C ALA A 196 -43.09 -15.57 -14.93
N SER A 197 -42.85 -14.67 -13.97
CA SER A 197 -41.55 -14.01 -13.75
C SER A 197 -40.95 -14.25 -12.36
N GLU A 198 -41.66 -14.93 -11.45
CA GLU A 198 -41.23 -15.12 -10.06
C GLU A 198 -40.52 -16.46 -9.76
N HIS A 199 -40.60 -17.45 -10.67
CA HIS A 199 -40.15 -18.82 -10.36
C HIS A 199 -38.67 -19.13 -10.66
N LEU A 200 -37.92 -18.21 -11.27
CA LEU A 200 -36.47 -18.39 -11.51
C LEU A 200 -35.57 -17.80 -10.42
N TYR A 201 -36.12 -17.04 -9.46
CA TYR A 201 -35.34 -16.36 -8.40
C TYR A 201 -35.29 -17.11 -7.06
N ARG A 202 -35.70 -18.38 -7.01
CA ARG A 202 -35.71 -19.23 -5.80
C ARG A 202 -34.97 -20.57 -5.94
N ALA A 203 -34.13 -20.71 -6.97
CA ALA A 203 -33.39 -21.94 -7.28
C ALA A 203 -31.90 -21.93 -6.83
N SER A 204 -31.47 -20.94 -6.04
CA SER A 204 -30.06 -20.77 -5.62
C SER A 204 -29.86 -20.74 -4.10
N ALA A 205 -30.91 -20.95 -3.30
CA ALA A 205 -30.90 -20.71 -1.85
C ALA A 205 -30.78 -22.00 -0.99
N VAL A 206 -30.68 -23.19 -1.59
CA VAL A 206 -30.62 -24.47 -0.86
C VAL A 206 -29.54 -25.39 -1.44
N ALA A 207 -28.27 -24.99 -1.25
CA ALA A 207 -27.10 -25.82 -1.55
C ALA A 207 -25.94 -25.60 -0.56
N VAL A 208 -26.20 -25.04 0.63
CA VAL A 208 -25.19 -24.83 1.69
C VAL A 208 -24.94 -26.15 2.43
N ALA A 209 -24.38 -27.12 1.72
CA ALA A 209 -24.04 -28.45 2.20
C ALA A 209 -22.61 -28.83 1.73
N SER A 210 -21.62 -28.28 2.43
CA SER A 210 -20.26 -28.82 2.50
C SER A 210 -19.46 -28.97 1.17
N VAL A 211 -19.33 -27.87 0.41
CA VAL A 211 -18.29 -27.77 -0.65
C VAL A 211 -16.89 -28.15 -0.10
N SER A 212 -16.58 -27.75 1.14
CA SER A 212 -15.33 -28.10 1.83
C SER A 212 -15.11 -29.61 2.03
N THR A 213 -16.17 -30.43 2.08
CA THR A 213 -16.05 -31.89 2.18
C THR A 213 -15.82 -32.54 0.80
N ILE A 214 -16.36 -31.95 -0.27
CA ILE A 214 -16.07 -32.37 -1.65
C ILE A 214 -14.60 -32.05 -2.00
N LEU A 215 -14.10 -30.90 -1.56
CA LEU A 215 -12.74 -30.44 -1.82
C LEU A 215 -11.65 -31.42 -1.35
N MET A 216 -11.85 -32.08 -0.20
CA MET A 216 -10.91 -33.09 0.33
C MET A 216 -11.02 -34.48 -0.35
N ALA A 217 -11.98 -34.67 -1.26
CA ALA A 217 -12.22 -35.94 -1.95
C ALA A 217 -11.84 -35.92 -3.45
N MET A 218 -11.46 -34.77 -4.01
CA MET A 218 -11.09 -34.64 -5.42
C MET A 218 -9.63 -35.03 -5.69
N PRO A 219 -9.32 -35.83 -6.72
CA PRO A 219 -7.95 -36.08 -7.14
C PRO A 219 -7.27 -34.80 -7.61
N ALA A 220 -6.01 -34.57 -7.24
CA ALA A 220 -5.26 -33.37 -7.63
C ALA A 220 -5.21 -33.13 -9.14
N ALA A 221 -5.19 -34.20 -9.96
CA ALA A 221 -5.26 -34.12 -11.41
C ALA A 221 -6.57 -33.51 -11.93
N ALA A 222 -7.70 -33.73 -11.25
CA ALA A 222 -8.98 -33.13 -11.62
C ALA A 222 -9.03 -31.64 -11.27
N VAL A 223 -8.38 -31.22 -10.18
CA VAL A 223 -8.25 -29.80 -9.81
C VAL A 223 -7.36 -29.06 -10.81
N ALA A 224 -6.26 -29.67 -11.27
CA ALA A 224 -5.36 -29.09 -12.26
C ALA A 224 -6.01 -28.84 -13.63
N ASP A 225 -6.98 -29.68 -14.03
CA ASP A 225 -7.73 -29.55 -15.31
C ASP A 225 -8.85 -28.49 -15.26
N MET A 226 -9.14 -27.91 -14.07
CA MET A 226 -10.12 -26.84 -13.93
C MET A 226 -9.57 -25.49 -14.38
N SER A 227 -10.45 -24.62 -14.90
CA SER A 227 -10.08 -23.24 -15.26
C SER A 227 -9.58 -22.45 -14.03
N LEU A 228 -8.67 -21.50 -14.27
CA LEU A 228 -8.12 -20.59 -13.26
C LEU A 228 -9.22 -19.91 -12.43
N GLN A 229 -10.26 -19.41 -13.10
CA GLN A 229 -11.42 -18.79 -12.44
C GLN A 229 -12.18 -19.78 -11.55
N SER A 230 -12.35 -21.02 -12.01
CA SER A 230 -13.00 -22.08 -11.24
C SER A 230 -12.17 -22.51 -10.02
N ARG A 231 -10.84 -22.55 -10.12
CA ARG A 231 -9.95 -22.87 -8.99
C ARG A 231 -9.95 -21.76 -7.93
N LEU A 232 -9.78 -20.50 -8.36
CA LEU A 232 -9.85 -19.34 -7.48
C LEU A 232 -11.20 -19.24 -6.77
N SER A 233 -12.31 -19.45 -7.49
CA SER A 233 -13.68 -19.39 -6.94
C SER A 233 -14.01 -20.51 -5.93
N MET A 234 -13.14 -21.51 -5.72
CA MET A 234 -13.30 -22.56 -4.70
C MET A 234 -12.39 -22.35 -3.47
N ARG A 235 -11.54 -21.31 -3.46
CA ARG A 235 -10.55 -21.08 -2.39
C ARG A 235 -11.26 -20.61 -1.11
N THR A 236 -11.08 -21.35 -0.02
CA THR A 236 -11.63 -20.97 1.29
C THR A 236 -10.79 -19.85 1.90
N PHE A 237 -11.36 -18.66 2.01
CA PHE A 237 -10.74 -17.50 2.67
C PHE A 237 -10.81 -17.60 4.20
N SER A 238 -9.83 -17.02 4.88
CA SER A 238 -9.76 -16.99 6.34
C SER A 238 -10.86 -16.13 6.98
N ASN A 239 -11.43 -15.17 6.26
CA ASN A 239 -12.69 -14.52 6.61
C ASN A 239 -13.46 -14.03 5.37
N SER A 240 -14.43 -14.82 4.90
CA SER A 240 -15.33 -14.44 3.79
C SER A 240 -16.65 -13.79 4.22
N GLN A 241 -16.84 -13.53 5.53
CA GLN A 241 -18.03 -12.85 6.09
C GLN A 241 -17.59 -11.68 7.00
N PHE A 242 -16.57 -10.94 6.55
CA PHE A 242 -15.96 -9.88 7.33
C PHE A 242 -16.92 -8.69 7.53
N SER A 243 -17.87 -8.45 6.63
CA SER A 243 -18.87 -7.36 6.69
C SER A 243 -19.63 -7.32 8.02
N ASN A 244 -19.80 -8.48 8.66
CA ASN A 244 -20.53 -8.67 9.91
C ASN A 244 -19.63 -8.99 11.13
N THR A 245 -18.30 -9.07 10.95
CA THR A 245 -17.38 -9.44 12.05
C THR A 245 -17.31 -8.37 13.15
N LEU A 246 -17.34 -7.08 12.80
CA LEU A 246 -17.37 -5.99 13.77
C LEU A 246 -18.79 -5.46 13.98
N ASN A 247 -19.20 -5.25 15.23
CA ASN A 247 -20.51 -4.66 15.56
C ASN A 247 -20.52 -3.12 15.33
N GLN A 248 -21.70 -2.48 15.39
CA GLN A 248 -21.82 -1.05 15.10
C GLN A 248 -21.09 -0.12 16.10
N PHE A 249 -20.90 -0.54 17.36
CA PHE A 249 -20.09 0.23 18.32
C PHE A 249 -18.60 0.16 17.96
N GLN A 250 -18.12 -0.99 17.51
CA GLN A 250 -16.74 -1.19 17.03
C GLN A 250 -16.45 -0.39 15.75
N LEU A 251 -17.34 -0.43 14.75
CA LEU A 251 -17.21 0.39 13.54
C LEU A 251 -17.22 1.88 13.86
N LYS A 252 -18.14 2.33 14.73
CA LYS A 252 -18.15 3.72 15.23
C LYS A 252 -16.84 4.12 15.88
N ARG A 253 -16.28 3.25 16.73
CA ARG A 253 -15.00 3.51 17.42
C ARG A 253 -13.83 3.61 16.44
N LEU A 254 -13.79 2.77 15.40
CA LEU A 254 -12.81 2.88 14.33
C LEU A 254 -12.95 4.19 13.55
N ALA A 255 -14.17 4.52 13.11
CA ALA A 255 -14.46 5.76 12.39
C ALA A 255 -14.07 7.00 13.20
N GLU A 256 -14.49 7.09 14.47
CA GLU A 256 -14.08 8.18 15.37
C GLU A 256 -12.55 8.26 15.57
N THR A 257 -11.84 7.13 15.53
CA THR A 257 -10.39 7.08 15.73
C THR A 257 -9.65 7.53 14.48
N SER A 258 -10.05 7.06 13.29
CA SER A 258 -9.57 7.56 12.00
C SER A 258 -9.86 9.06 11.85
N GLN A 259 -11.08 9.53 12.16
CA GLN A 259 -11.42 10.96 12.10
C GLN A 259 -10.57 11.83 13.04
N LYS A 260 -10.13 11.32 14.19
CA LYS A 260 -9.17 11.99 15.10
C LYS A 260 -7.73 11.95 14.57
N GLN A 261 -7.38 10.93 13.78
CA GLN A 261 -6.05 10.70 13.22
C GLN A 261 -5.87 11.20 11.77
N ARG A 262 -6.94 11.66 11.11
CA ARG A 262 -6.96 12.13 9.71
C ARG A 262 -5.88 13.16 9.34
N GLY A 263 -5.32 13.85 10.33
CA GLY A 263 -4.17 14.74 10.16
C GLY A 263 -2.92 14.05 9.61
N TRP A 264 -2.83 12.72 9.66
CA TRP A 264 -1.75 11.94 9.03
C TRP A 264 -1.85 11.94 7.50
N LEU A 265 -3.08 12.04 6.97
CA LEU A 265 -3.42 12.04 5.54
C LEU A 265 -3.84 13.44 5.04
N ASP A 266 -3.48 14.49 5.77
CA ASP A 266 -3.69 15.88 5.38
C ASP A 266 -2.78 16.24 4.19
N ILE A 267 -3.34 16.80 3.12
CA ILE A 267 -2.64 17.01 1.84
C ILE A 267 -1.42 17.95 1.99
N ASP A 268 -1.57 19.02 2.78
CA ASP A 268 -0.55 20.09 2.86
C ASP A 268 0.57 19.80 3.87
N LYS A 269 0.30 18.95 4.87
CA LYS A 269 1.11 18.83 6.10
C LYS A 269 1.02 17.45 6.79
N GLY A 270 0.30 16.49 6.22
CA GLY A 270 0.07 15.19 6.83
C GLY A 270 1.29 14.30 6.72
N GLU A 271 1.74 13.77 7.87
CA GLU A 271 3.02 13.06 8.01
C GLU A 271 3.16 11.77 7.19
N LEU A 272 2.09 11.25 6.60
CA LEU A 272 2.12 10.07 5.72
C LEU A 272 1.90 10.40 4.23
N LEU A 273 1.19 11.50 3.91
CA LEU A 273 0.83 11.85 2.53
C LEU A 273 1.66 13.01 1.97
N ALA A 274 1.73 14.15 2.66
CA ALA A 274 2.39 15.34 2.15
C ALA A 274 3.87 15.13 1.77
N PRO A 275 4.69 14.33 2.49
CA PRO A 275 6.08 14.06 2.10
C PRO A 275 6.25 13.30 0.78
N ILE A 276 5.21 12.63 0.28
CA ILE A 276 5.26 11.79 -0.93
C ILE A 276 4.44 12.35 -2.10
N LEU A 277 3.75 13.49 -1.91
CA LEU A 277 3.18 14.33 -2.97
C LEU A 277 4.25 15.17 -3.68
N VAL A 278 5.29 14.46 -4.14
CA VAL A 278 6.42 14.95 -4.93
C VAL A 278 6.65 13.99 -6.11
N PRO A 279 7.46 14.34 -7.12
CA PRO A 279 7.88 13.39 -8.15
C PRO A 279 8.75 12.27 -7.56
N ARG A 280 8.44 11.01 -7.91
CA ARG A 280 9.05 9.77 -7.37
C ARG A 280 9.59 8.85 -8.46
N GLN A 281 10.01 9.38 -9.61
CA GLN A 281 10.63 8.61 -10.69
C GLN A 281 11.84 7.81 -10.16
N ILE A 282 12.06 6.60 -10.68
CA ILE A 282 13.01 5.64 -10.12
C ILE A 282 14.42 6.23 -9.97
N GLY A 283 14.99 6.10 -8.77
CA GLY A 283 16.30 6.64 -8.41
C GLY A 283 16.35 8.13 -8.06
N SER A 284 15.26 8.89 -8.21
CA SER A 284 15.15 10.31 -7.85
C SER A 284 15.30 10.57 -6.33
N PRO A 285 15.44 11.84 -5.89
CA PRO A 285 15.38 12.19 -4.47
C PRO A 285 14.03 11.87 -3.81
N GLY A 286 12.92 12.11 -4.51
CA GLY A 286 11.57 11.83 -3.99
C GLY A 286 11.31 10.32 -3.83
N TYR A 287 11.69 9.53 -4.83
CA TYR A 287 11.69 8.05 -4.76
C TYR A 287 12.41 7.54 -3.50
N LYS A 288 13.64 8.02 -3.24
CA LYS A 288 14.42 7.65 -2.04
C LYS A 288 13.79 8.14 -0.74
N ALA A 289 13.13 9.29 -0.74
CA ALA A 289 12.39 9.81 0.41
C ALA A 289 11.15 8.96 0.72
N THR A 290 10.40 8.54 -0.30
CA THR A 290 9.25 7.63 -0.17
C THR A 290 9.67 6.25 0.32
N GLN A 291 10.71 5.65 -0.26
CA GLN A 291 11.31 4.40 0.24
C GLN A 291 11.63 4.50 1.74
N LYS A 292 12.29 5.59 2.15
CA LYS A 292 12.64 5.84 3.55
C LYS A 292 11.40 6.02 4.43
N LEU A 293 10.39 6.76 4.00
CA LEU A 293 9.15 6.95 4.76
C LEU A 293 8.43 5.62 5.01
N ILE A 294 8.30 4.78 3.98
CA ILE A 294 7.67 3.45 4.05
C ILE A 294 8.42 2.57 5.05
N VAL A 295 9.75 2.46 4.89
CA VAL A 295 10.59 1.55 5.69
C VAL A 295 10.71 2.02 7.14
N ASP A 296 10.90 3.32 7.39
CA ASP A 296 10.94 3.86 8.76
C ASP A 296 9.58 3.69 9.44
N THR A 297 8.48 4.08 8.79
CA THR A 297 7.14 4.01 9.40
C THR A 297 6.76 2.57 9.77
N LEU A 298 7.00 1.61 8.88
CA LEU A 298 6.65 0.22 9.13
C LEU A 298 7.66 -0.47 10.07
N GLY A 299 8.93 -0.09 10.01
CA GLY A 299 9.98 -0.55 10.93
C GLY A 299 9.75 -0.09 12.36
N ASP A 300 9.43 1.19 12.59
CA ASP A 300 9.12 1.75 13.92
C ASP A 300 7.82 1.15 14.50
N LEU A 301 6.84 0.82 13.65
CA LEU A 301 5.67 0.06 14.09
C LEU A 301 6.02 -1.39 14.43
N GLY A 302 7.13 -1.94 13.89
CA GLY A 302 7.66 -3.27 14.15
C GLY A 302 7.34 -4.34 13.10
N TYR A 303 7.15 -3.95 11.83
CA TYR A 303 7.06 -4.90 10.71
C TYR A 303 8.47 -5.37 10.33
N VAL A 304 8.60 -6.63 9.90
CA VAL A 304 9.87 -7.11 9.31
C VAL A 304 9.88 -6.71 7.84
N ILE A 305 10.93 -5.99 7.43
CA ILE A 305 11.10 -5.46 6.07
C ILE A 305 12.01 -6.39 5.26
N SER A 306 11.49 -6.88 4.14
CA SER A 306 12.22 -7.54 3.06
C SER A 306 12.34 -6.60 1.88
N TRP A 307 13.47 -6.68 1.16
CA TRP A 307 13.71 -5.92 -0.05
C TRP A 307 14.01 -6.86 -1.23
N ASP A 308 13.13 -6.86 -2.22
CA ASP A 308 13.33 -7.59 -3.47
C ASP A 308 14.05 -6.68 -4.48
N ASN A 309 15.38 -6.71 -4.46
CA ASN A 309 16.25 -5.88 -5.30
C ASN A 309 16.59 -6.60 -6.61
N PHE A 310 16.32 -5.97 -7.75
CA PHE A 310 16.60 -6.53 -9.06
C PHE A 310 17.07 -5.47 -10.06
N THR A 311 17.23 -5.85 -11.32
CA THR A 311 17.54 -4.92 -12.41
C THR A 311 16.70 -5.29 -13.61
N ALA A 312 15.76 -4.43 -13.97
CA ALA A 312 14.90 -4.59 -15.13
C ALA A 312 15.66 -4.26 -16.42
N SER A 313 15.39 -5.03 -17.48
CA SER A 313 15.65 -4.58 -18.85
C SER A 313 14.44 -3.77 -19.32
N THR A 314 14.64 -2.49 -19.60
CA THR A 314 13.61 -1.51 -19.99
C THR A 314 13.92 -0.93 -21.38
N PRO A 315 12.98 -0.21 -22.03
CA PRO A 315 13.27 0.55 -23.26
C PRO A 315 14.45 1.54 -23.14
N VAL A 316 14.73 2.06 -21.94
CA VAL A 316 15.85 2.99 -21.67
C VAL A 316 17.13 2.28 -21.20
N GLY A 317 17.15 0.94 -21.22
CA GLY A 317 18.28 0.10 -20.80
C GLY A 317 18.06 -0.59 -19.45
N ASN A 318 19.15 -0.92 -18.76
CA ASN A 318 19.08 -1.64 -17.49
C ASN A 318 18.84 -0.67 -16.33
N VAL A 319 17.72 -0.81 -15.61
CA VAL A 319 17.36 0.04 -14.46
C VAL A 319 17.28 -0.80 -13.18
N PRO A 320 17.99 -0.41 -12.09
CA PRO A 320 17.83 -1.06 -10.80
C PRO A 320 16.50 -0.67 -10.16
N MET A 321 15.79 -1.66 -9.62
CA MET A 321 14.47 -1.53 -8.97
C MET A 321 14.46 -2.35 -7.68
N ALA A 322 13.62 -1.96 -6.73
CA ALA A 322 13.51 -2.61 -5.43
C ALA A 322 12.07 -2.57 -4.87
N ASN A 323 11.36 -3.70 -4.88
CA ASN A 323 10.08 -3.81 -4.18
C ASN A 323 10.32 -3.83 -2.66
N ILE A 324 9.46 -3.17 -1.88
CA ILE A 324 9.48 -3.22 -0.41
C ILE A 324 8.36 -4.14 0.06
N VAL A 325 8.69 -5.18 0.81
CA VAL A 325 7.71 -6.06 1.47
C VAL A 325 7.81 -5.87 2.97
N ALA A 326 6.71 -5.54 3.64
CA ALA A 326 6.63 -5.37 5.08
C ALA A 326 5.64 -6.38 5.69
N THR A 327 6.10 -7.26 6.57
CA THR A 327 5.28 -8.35 7.12
C THR A 327 5.19 -8.27 8.63
N ARG A 328 3.96 -8.24 9.19
CA ARG A 328 3.75 -8.03 10.65
C ARG A 328 4.10 -9.26 11.48
N ASN A 329 3.65 -10.44 11.07
CA ASN A 329 4.12 -11.73 11.61
C ASN A 329 4.55 -12.63 10.44
N PRO A 330 5.84 -12.66 10.04
CA PRO A 330 6.29 -13.48 8.92
C PRO A 330 6.10 -14.99 9.15
N GLY A 331 6.13 -15.42 10.41
CA GLY A 331 5.87 -16.80 10.82
C GLY A 331 4.41 -17.24 10.71
N ALA A 332 3.46 -16.33 10.47
CA ALA A 332 2.06 -16.69 10.30
C ALA A 332 1.84 -17.59 9.07
N ALA A 333 0.82 -18.46 9.10
CA ALA A 333 0.52 -19.34 7.98
C ALA A 333 0.05 -18.58 6.73
N LYS A 334 -0.91 -17.65 6.90
CA LYS A 334 -1.52 -16.85 5.83
C LYS A 334 -1.26 -15.34 5.96
N ARG A 335 -1.43 -14.61 4.87
CA ARG A 335 -1.40 -13.13 4.79
C ARG A 335 -2.67 -12.58 4.16
N LEU A 336 -3.28 -11.59 4.81
CA LEU A 336 -3.96 -10.53 4.09
C LEU A 336 -2.88 -9.58 3.58
N VAL A 337 -2.79 -9.40 2.26
CA VAL A 337 -1.83 -8.50 1.63
C VAL A 337 -2.55 -7.23 1.21
N LEU A 338 -2.04 -6.06 1.59
CA LEU A 338 -2.34 -4.81 0.89
C LEU A 338 -1.19 -4.49 -0.07
N ALA A 339 -1.48 -3.94 -1.24
CA ALA A 339 -0.47 -3.56 -2.21
C ALA A 339 -0.80 -2.24 -2.92
N ALA A 340 0.25 -1.55 -3.37
CA ALA A 340 0.25 -0.41 -4.28
C ALA A 340 1.67 -0.27 -4.89
N HIS A 341 1.84 0.45 -5.98
CA HIS A 341 3.16 0.90 -6.44
C HIS A 341 3.57 2.22 -5.75
N TYR A 342 4.86 2.56 -5.70
CA TYR A 342 5.35 3.73 -4.95
C TYR A 342 6.24 4.71 -5.72
N GLU A 343 6.69 4.38 -6.93
CA GLU A 343 7.32 5.35 -7.83
C GLU A 343 6.27 6.35 -8.38
N SER A 344 6.64 7.13 -9.39
CA SER A 344 5.69 7.87 -10.22
C SER A 344 6.18 7.87 -11.67
N LYS A 345 5.25 7.96 -12.62
CA LYS A 345 5.54 7.94 -14.06
C LYS A 345 6.62 8.94 -14.48
N ILE A 346 7.45 8.54 -15.44
CA ILE A 346 8.27 9.47 -16.23
C ILE A 346 7.36 10.06 -17.32
N MET A 347 7.01 11.34 -17.21
CA MET A 347 6.16 12.05 -18.16
C MET A 347 6.96 13.02 -19.03
N GLU A 348 6.65 13.09 -20.33
CA GLU A 348 7.14 14.18 -21.17
C GLU A 348 6.49 15.51 -20.74
N GLY A 349 7.28 16.58 -20.70
CA GLY A 349 6.80 17.94 -20.47
C GLY A 349 6.75 18.41 -19.01
N GLY A 350 6.96 17.56 -18.00
CA GLY A 350 7.07 18.04 -16.62
C GLY A 350 7.20 16.99 -15.51
N ASP A 351 7.41 17.51 -14.30
CA ASP A 351 7.56 16.77 -13.05
C ASP A 351 6.21 16.17 -12.60
N PHE A 352 5.85 14.99 -13.12
CA PHE A 352 4.66 14.27 -12.70
C PHE A 352 4.77 13.79 -11.24
N VAL A 353 3.75 14.12 -10.44
CA VAL A 353 3.66 13.76 -9.02
C VAL A 353 2.98 12.42 -8.83
N GLY A 354 1.89 12.13 -9.56
CA GLY A 354 1.10 10.93 -9.34
C GLY A 354 0.50 10.92 -7.92
N ALA A 355 -0.43 11.83 -7.67
CA ALA A 355 -1.05 12.03 -6.36
C ALA A 355 -2.12 10.96 -6.08
N THR A 356 -2.94 10.62 -7.07
CA THR A 356 -3.78 9.41 -7.04
C THR A 356 -3.02 8.13 -7.38
N ASP A 357 -1.84 8.30 -7.97
CA ASP A 357 -1.10 7.35 -8.83
C ASP A 357 0.37 7.21 -8.36
N SER A 358 0.68 6.50 -7.27
CA SER A 358 -0.18 5.94 -6.22
C SER A 358 0.12 6.54 -4.83
N ALA A 359 0.43 7.84 -4.74
CA ALA A 359 0.81 8.46 -3.45
C ALA A 359 -0.26 8.31 -2.35
N VAL A 360 -1.54 8.50 -2.68
CA VAL A 360 -2.65 8.29 -1.74
C VAL A 360 -2.83 6.81 -1.35
N PRO A 361 -2.86 5.82 -2.27
CA PRO A 361 -2.78 4.40 -1.93
C PRO A 361 -1.64 4.04 -0.95
N VAL A 362 -0.41 4.50 -1.21
CA VAL A 362 0.74 4.29 -0.31
C VAL A 362 0.48 4.88 1.07
N ALA A 363 0.01 6.13 1.15
CA ALA A 363 -0.30 6.79 2.42
C ALA A 363 -1.43 6.09 3.19
N LEU A 364 -2.46 5.58 2.49
CA LEU A 364 -3.57 4.81 3.09
C LEU A 364 -3.09 3.48 3.68
N MET A 365 -2.14 2.79 3.04
CA MET A 365 -1.55 1.57 3.60
C MET A 365 -0.77 1.86 4.88
N LEU A 366 0.04 2.92 4.92
CA LEU A 366 0.74 3.37 6.13
C LEU A 366 -0.24 3.81 7.23
N ASP A 367 -1.35 4.47 6.87
CA ASP A 367 -2.41 4.89 7.79
C ASP A 367 -3.15 3.69 8.41
N VAL A 368 -3.39 2.62 7.65
CA VAL A 368 -3.93 1.35 8.15
C VAL A 368 -2.96 0.68 9.12
N ALA A 369 -1.68 0.56 8.76
CA ALA A 369 -0.66 -0.03 9.63
C ALA A 369 -0.57 0.72 10.97
N ARG A 370 -0.41 2.05 10.91
CA ARG A 370 -0.27 2.93 12.07
C ARG A 370 -1.55 3.01 12.91
N GLY A 371 -2.70 3.00 12.26
CA GLY A 371 -4.01 3.04 12.91
C GLY A 371 -4.41 1.76 13.64
N LEU A 372 -3.94 0.60 13.16
CA LEU A 372 -4.31 -0.72 13.70
C LEU A 372 -3.19 -1.44 14.47
N ALA A 373 -1.94 -0.98 14.45
CA ALA A 373 -0.80 -1.64 15.10
C ALA A 373 -1.09 -2.13 16.53
N ALA A 374 -1.51 -1.22 17.41
CA ALA A 374 -1.83 -1.54 18.81
C ALA A 374 -3.00 -2.55 18.99
N LYS A 375 -3.77 -2.83 17.94
CA LYS A 375 -4.83 -3.86 17.91
C LYS A 375 -4.35 -5.20 17.39
N ILE A 376 -3.47 -5.19 16.40
CA ILE A 376 -2.76 -6.38 15.94
C ILE A 376 -1.87 -6.91 17.08
N ASP A 377 -1.23 -6.03 17.85
CA ASP A 377 -0.34 -6.39 18.97
C ASP A 377 -1.10 -6.92 20.20
N GLN A 378 -2.37 -6.55 20.35
CA GLN A 378 -3.27 -7.09 21.38
C GLN A 378 -3.81 -8.48 21.00
N GLN A 379 -3.74 -8.87 19.72
CA GLN A 379 -4.26 -10.13 19.19
C GLN A 379 -3.34 -10.71 18.10
N PRO A 380 -2.08 -11.06 18.45
CA PRO A 380 -1.15 -11.67 17.50
C PRO A 380 -1.65 -13.05 17.06
N SER A 381 -1.81 -13.22 15.76
CA SER A 381 -2.31 -14.45 15.14
C SER A 381 -1.17 -15.25 14.49
N SER A 382 -1.19 -16.57 14.72
CA SER A 382 -0.35 -17.57 14.04
C SER A 382 -0.87 -17.93 12.65
N ASP A 383 -2.16 -17.70 12.40
CA ASP A 383 -2.87 -18.33 11.29
C ASP A 383 -3.00 -17.36 10.12
N LEU A 384 -3.21 -16.07 10.41
CA LEU A 384 -3.39 -14.99 9.44
C LEU A 384 -2.76 -13.69 9.97
N SER A 385 -1.89 -13.06 9.17
CA SER A 385 -1.29 -11.76 9.50
C SER A 385 -1.49 -10.73 8.40
N LEU A 386 -1.04 -9.49 8.66
CA LEU A 386 -1.01 -8.40 7.70
C LEU A 386 0.37 -8.29 7.05
N GLN A 387 0.38 -8.25 5.72
CA GLN A 387 1.55 -7.98 4.90
C GLN A 387 1.24 -6.81 3.97
N MET A 388 2.26 -6.02 3.63
CA MET A 388 2.16 -4.88 2.72
C MET A 388 3.25 -4.99 1.67
N ILE A 389 2.90 -4.73 0.41
CA ILE A 389 3.84 -4.71 -0.72
C ILE A 389 3.79 -3.33 -1.35
N PHE A 390 4.94 -2.71 -1.51
CA PHE A 390 5.11 -1.48 -2.26
C PHE A 390 5.94 -1.85 -3.49
N PHE A 391 5.27 -1.97 -4.63
CA PHE A 391 5.90 -2.36 -5.90
C PHE A 391 6.72 -1.20 -6.48
N ASP A 392 7.78 -1.54 -7.20
CA ASP A 392 8.65 -0.60 -7.89
C ASP A 392 8.66 -0.82 -9.40
N GLY A 393 8.29 0.21 -10.15
CA GLY A 393 8.17 0.15 -11.60
C GLY A 393 6.95 -0.64 -12.03
N GLU A 394 5.78 -0.31 -11.49
CA GLU A 394 4.51 -0.50 -12.19
C GLU A 394 4.61 0.15 -13.57
N GLU A 395 5.20 1.34 -13.60
CA GLU A 395 5.03 2.21 -14.74
C GLU A 395 5.83 1.85 -16.01
N ALA A 396 5.17 2.06 -17.15
CA ALA A 396 5.75 1.94 -18.49
C ALA A 396 6.68 3.12 -18.80
N TYR A 397 7.88 2.83 -19.32
CA TYR A 397 8.87 3.83 -19.70
C TYR A 397 8.59 4.49 -21.06
N HIS A 398 7.82 3.83 -21.94
CA HIS A 398 7.47 4.38 -23.25
C HIS A 398 6.06 3.99 -23.72
N GLU A 399 5.76 2.69 -23.82
CA GLU A 399 4.47 2.18 -24.30
C GLU A 399 4.05 1.00 -23.44
N TRP A 400 2.87 1.10 -22.79
CA TRP A 400 2.34 0.03 -21.95
C TRP A 400 2.24 -1.29 -22.73
N THR A 401 3.09 -2.25 -22.37
CA THR A 401 3.13 -3.58 -22.97
C THR A 401 3.47 -4.62 -21.92
N ARG A 402 3.23 -5.91 -22.21
CA ARG A 402 3.53 -7.03 -21.29
C ARG A 402 5.00 -7.10 -20.79
N THR A 403 5.91 -6.32 -21.38
CA THR A 403 7.33 -6.21 -21.02
C THR A 403 7.79 -4.80 -20.63
N ASP A 404 7.03 -3.75 -20.99
CA ASP A 404 7.21 -2.35 -20.56
C ASP A 404 5.98 -1.94 -19.72
N SER A 405 5.92 -2.54 -18.53
CA SER A 405 4.97 -2.30 -17.42
C SER A 405 5.23 -3.33 -16.32
N ILE A 406 4.80 -3.06 -15.09
CA ILE A 406 4.67 -3.97 -13.95
C ILE A 406 5.93 -4.81 -13.68
N TYR A 407 7.09 -4.16 -13.73
CA TYR A 407 8.41 -4.75 -13.50
C TYR A 407 8.53 -5.34 -12.10
N GLY A 408 8.12 -4.57 -11.08
CA GLY A 408 8.17 -4.95 -9.68
C GLY A 408 7.37 -6.21 -9.37
N SER A 409 6.07 -6.20 -9.66
CA SER A 409 5.19 -7.35 -9.45
C SER A 409 5.57 -8.58 -10.30
N ARG A 410 6.00 -8.40 -11.56
CA ARG A 410 6.47 -9.53 -12.40
C ARG A 410 7.68 -10.20 -11.80
N HIS A 411 8.60 -9.44 -11.21
CA HIS A 411 9.76 -9.99 -10.51
C HIS A 411 9.34 -10.71 -9.23
N LEU A 412 8.63 -10.02 -8.33
CA LEU A 412 8.26 -10.54 -7.01
C LEU A 412 7.37 -11.78 -7.11
N ALA A 413 6.35 -11.77 -7.98
CA ALA A 413 5.47 -12.93 -8.17
C ALA A 413 6.23 -14.15 -8.75
N SER A 414 7.18 -13.92 -9.67
CA SER A 414 8.01 -15.00 -10.22
C SER A 414 9.04 -15.54 -9.22
N PHE A 415 9.47 -14.74 -8.24
CA PHE A 415 10.31 -15.21 -7.14
C PHE A 415 9.48 -16.00 -6.11
N TRP A 416 8.35 -15.43 -5.67
CA TRP A 416 7.45 -16.01 -4.68
C TRP A 416 6.73 -17.29 -5.15
N GLU A 417 6.64 -17.54 -6.46
CA GLU A 417 6.13 -18.77 -7.06
C GLU A 417 6.92 -20.02 -6.66
N SER A 418 8.21 -19.87 -6.30
CA SER A 418 9.08 -20.99 -5.91
C SER A 418 9.80 -20.77 -4.58
N ASN A 419 9.64 -19.61 -3.94
CA ASN A 419 10.40 -19.24 -2.73
C ASN A 419 9.47 -18.61 -1.67
N PRO A 420 9.67 -18.88 -0.37
CA PRO A 420 9.20 -18.00 0.69
C PRO A 420 9.92 -16.64 0.67
N ASP A 421 9.30 -15.62 1.26
CA ASP A 421 9.94 -14.31 1.47
C ASP A 421 11.13 -14.39 2.45
N PRO A 422 12.19 -13.56 2.32
CA PRO A 422 13.33 -13.58 3.24
C PRO A 422 12.97 -13.36 4.73
N ALA A 423 11.92 -12.60 5.04
CA ALA A 423 11.40 -12.43 6.40
C ALA A 423 10.72 -13.73 6.89
N THR A 424 9.98 -14.40 6.01
CA THR A 424 9.36 -15.72 6.28
C THR A 424 10.44 -16.77 6.59
N VAL A 425 11.51 -16.83 5.79
CA VAL A 425 12.69 -17.69 6.05
C VAL A 425 13.36 -17.36 7.37
N SER A 426 13.49 -16.08 7.70
CA SER A 426 14.15 -15.62 8.93
C SER A 426 13.35 -15.90 10.20
N ALA A 427 12.02 -16.05 10.10
CA ALA A 427 11.12 -16.30 11.22
C ALA A 427 10.79 -17.79 11.46
N LEU A 428 11.05 -18.67 10.49
CA LEU A 428 10.68 -20.09 10.55
C LEU A 428 11.90 -20.97 10.82
N SER A 429 11.77 -21.87 11.79
CA SER A 429 12.88 -22.70 12.26
C SER A 429 13.05 -24.02 11.50
N THR A 430 12.18 -24.34 10.54
CA THR A 430 12.24 -25.62 9.80
C THR A 430 11.95 -25.45 8.31
N THR A 431 12.77 -26.10 7.48
CA THR A 431 12.64 -26.08 6.01
C THR A 431 11.32 -26.67 5.52
N ALA A 432 10.67 -27.53 6.29
CA ALA A 432 9.33 -28.06 5.98
C ALA A 432 8.22 -26.98 6.00
N GLN A 433 8.49 -25.80 6.57
CA GLN A 433 7.56 -24.66 6.57
C GLN A 433 7.87 -23.65 5.45
N HIS A 434 8.92 -23.87 4.66
CA HIS A 434 9.37 -23.00 3.57
C HIS A 434 8.61 -23.29 2.27
N ILE A 435 7.28 -23.21 2.32
CA ILE A 435 6.41 -23.20 1.15
C ILE A 435 6.54 -21.88 0.36
N PRO A 436 6.26 -21.86 -0.95
CA PRO A 436 6.20 -20.63 -1.77
C PRO A 436 5.34 -19.54 -1.13
N GLU A 437 5.76 -18.28 -1.18
CA GLU A 437 5.04 -17.18 -0.51
C GLU A 437 3.65 -16.94 -1.14
N LEU A 438 3.44 -17.28 -2.42
CA LEU A 438 2.10 -17.20 -3.06
C LEU A 438 1.07 -18.15 -2.44
N GLU A 439 1.49 -19.31 -1.91
CA GLU A 439 0.60 -20.19 -1.15
C GLU A 439 0.18 -19.58 0.20
N ARG A 440 0.97 -18.62 0.70
CA ARG A 440 0.74 -17.91 1.96
C ARG A 440 -0.19 -16.72 1.79
N VAL A 441 -0.42 -16.20 0.58
CA VAL A 441 -1.43 -15.17 0.35
C VAL A 441 -2.84 -15.76 0.51
N ASP A 442 -3.66 -15.16 1.37
CA ASP A 442 -5.08 -15.50 1.54
C ASP A 442 -5.94 -14.70 0.56
N LEU A 443 -5.68 -13.39 0.55
CA LEU A 443 -6.23 -12.38 -0.34
C LEU A 443 -5.18 -11.28 -0.51
N MET A 444 -4.95 -10.83 -1.74
CA MET A 444 -4.30 -9.56 -2.02
C MET A 444 -5.36 -8.49 -2.31
N VAL A 445 -5.15 -7.28 -1.80
CA VAL A 445 -5.96 -6.10 -2.12
C VAL A 445 -5.02 -5.07 -2.69
N LEU A 446 -5.14 -4.81 -3.99
CA LEU A 446 -4.32 -3.83 -4.71
C LEU A 446 -5.11 -2.52 -4.77
N LEU A 447 -4.48 -1.43 -4.32
CA LEU A 447 -5.06 -0.09 -4.25
C LEU A 447 -4.36 0.78 -5.30
N ASP A 448 -5.13 1.37 -6.21
CA ASP A 448 -4.61 2.23 -7.27
C ASP A 448 -5.64 3.31 -7.68
N LEU A 449 -5.16 4.43 -8.23
CA LEU A 449 -5.93 5.61 -8.66
C LEU A 449 -6.99 6.05 -7.61
N ILE A 450 -6.54 6.24 -6.37
CA ILE A 450 -7.38 6.63 -5.23
C ILE A 450 -7.12 8.08 -4.83
N GLY A 451 -8.17 8.87 -4.63
CA GLY A 451 -8.12 10.19 -4.00
C GLY A 451 -8.91 11.29 -4.73
N ALA A 452 -9.30 11.06 -5.98
CA ALA A 452 -10.05 12.03 -6.78
C ALA A 452 -11.54 12.11 -6.37
N PRO A 453 -12.22 13.27 -6.55
CA PRO A 453 -13.62 13.46 -6.20
C PRO A 453 -14.58 12.39 -6.75
N GLU A 454 -14.31 11.90 -7.97
CA GLU A 454 -15.11 10.88 -8.68
C GLU A 454 -14.87 9.42 -8.28
N ASN A 455 -13.91 9.08 -7.40
CA ASN A 455 -13.53 7.68 -7.11
C ASN A 455 -14.72 6.73 -6.95
N SER A 456 -14.71 5.62 -7.68
CA SER A 456 -15.76 4.59 -7.67
C SER A 456 -15.15 3.26 -8.07
N PHE A 457 -15.39 2.20 -7.30
CA PHE A 457 -14.84 0.87 -7.55
C PHE A 457 -15.93 -0.07 -8.10
N ILE A 458 -15.52 -1.11 -8.83
CA ILE A 458 -16.37 -2.21 -9.29
C ILE A 458 -15.65 -3.55 -9.08
N ALA A 459 -16.38 -4.65 -9.03
CA ALA A 459 -15.79 -5.99 -9.00
C ALA A 459 -15.12 -6.33 -10.35
N LEU A 460 -13.84 -5.99 -10.51
CA LEU A 460 -13.06 -6.38 -11.68
C LEU A 460 -12.83 -7.89 -11.70
N GLU A 461 -12.28 -8.44 -10.61
CA GLU A 461 -11.96 -9.86 -10.51
C GLU A 461 -13.16 -10.70 -10.07
N ILE A 462 -13.72 -11.46 -11.03
CA ILE A 462 -14.82 -12.42 -10.83
C ILE A 462 -14.54 -13.36 -9.64
N PRO A 463 -13.34 -13.95 -9.46
CA PRO A 463 -13.13 -14.94 -8.39
C PRO A 463 -13.08 -14.38 -6.97
N THR A 464 -13.04 -13.05 -6.82
CA THR A 464 -13.12 -12.35 -5.53
C THR A 464 -14.36 -11.47 -5.42
N ALA A 465 -15.30 -11.57 -6.38
CA ALA A 465 -16.47 -10.69 -6.45
C ALA A 465 -17.30 -10.71 -5.15
N ASP A 466 -17.50 -11.87 -4.52
CA ASP A 466 -18.23 -11.96 -3.26
C ASP A 466 -17.55 -11.19 -2.11
N LEU A 467 -16.21 -11.10 -2.12
CA LEU A 467 -15.46 -10.28 -1.16
C LEU A 467 -15.59 -8.78 -1.44
N PHE A 468 -15.70 -8.40 -2.72
CA PHE A 468 -16.05 -7.02 -3.09
C PHE A 468 -17.48 -6.66 -2.66
N MET A 469 -18.42 -7.60 -2.76
CA MET A 469 -19.80 -7.40 -2.28
C MET A 469 -19.83 -7.25 -0.74
N GLU A 470 -19.08 -8.09 -0.01
CA GLU A 470 -18.87 -7.95 1.45
C GLU A 470 -18.23 -6.60 1.84
N LEU A 471 -17.31 -6.06 1.02
CA LEU A 471 -16.76 -4.72 1.22
C LEU A 471 -17.81 -3.62 0.98
N GLY A 472 -18.71 -3.82 0.01
CA GLY A 472 -19.88 -2.97 -0.21
C GLY A 472 -20.90 -2.99 0.92
N GLU A 473 -21.15 -4.15 1.54
CA GLU A 473 -22.01 -4.25 2.73
C GLU A 473 -21.36 -3.57 3.96
N LEU A 474 -20.05 -3.72 4.13
CA LEU A 474 -19.30 -3.00 5.18
C LEU A 474 -19.33 -1.47 4.96
N GLU A 475 -19.17 -1.02 3.72
CA GLU A 475 -19.32 0.39 3.33
C GLU A 475 -20.75 0.88 3.62
N GLN A 476 -21.79 0.15 3.19
CA GLN A 476 -23.18 0.52 3.42
C GLN A 476 -23.51 0.60 4.92
N ARG A 477 -22.91 -0.26 5.76
CA ARG A 477 -23.01 -0.15 7.23
C ARG A 477 -22.39 1.14 7.78
N LEU A 478 -21.21 1.53 7.29
CA LEU A 478 -20.54 2.79 7.67
C LEU A 478 -21.32 4.02 7.20
N LEU A 479 -21.82 3.99 5.95
CA LEU A 479 -22.61 5.07 5.35
C LEU A 479 -23.94 5.27 6.09
N SER A 480 -24.64 4.18 6.41
CA SER A 480 -25.92 4.21 7.14
C SER A 480 -25.76 4.73 8.58
N ALA A 481 -24.57 4.62 9.16
CA ALA A 481 -24.21 5.18 10.46
C ALA A 481 -23.68 6.63 10.40
N GLY A 482 -23.56 7.21 9.19
CA GLY A 482 -23.01 8.56 8.99
C GLY A 482 -21.51 8.66 9.28
N HIS A 483 -20.75 7.58 9.08
CA HIS A 483 -19.30 7.55 9.34
C HIS A 483 -18.46 7.91 8.11
N ILE A 484 -19.01 7.72 6.91
CA ILE A 484 -18.43 8.11 5.63
C ILE A 484 -19.42 8.98 4.83
N SER A 485 -18.93 9.78 3.90
CA SER A 485 -19.72 10.81 3.20
C SER A 485 -20.55 10.30 2.02
N ARG A 486 -20.12 9.23 1.34
CA ARG A 486 -20.83 8.58 0.23
C ARG A 486 -20.47 7.10 0.09
N ALA A 487 -21.13 6.43 -0.84
CA ALA A 487 -20.71 5.12 -1.34
C ALA A 487 -19.62 5.25 -2.42
N TYR A 488 -18.78 4.22 -2.53
CA TYR A 488 -17.71 4.06 -3.50
C TYR A 488 -17.74 2.66 -4.13
N MET A 489 -18.22 1.63 -3.43
CA MET A 489 -18.30 0.26 -3.93
C MET A 489 -19.56 0.06 -4.78
N ASN A 490 -19.44 0.15 -6.11
CA ASN A 490 -20.58 0.05 -7.03
C ASN A 490 -20.99 -1.40 -7.31
N THR A 491 -21.56 -2.06 -6.30
CA THR A 491 -22.07 -3.44 -6.29
C THR A 491 -23.21 -3.73 -7.28
N LYS A 492 -23.66 -2.74 -8.06
CA LYS A 492 -24.71 -2.87 -9.08
C LYS A 492 -24.16 -3.19 -10.47
N VAL A 493 -22.85 -3.07 -10.66
CA VAL A 493 -22.16 -3.43 -11.90
C VAL A 493 -21.80 -4.92 -11.84
N PRO A 494 -22.17 -5.76 -12.84
CA PRO A 494 -21.82 -7.17 -12.83
C PRO A 494 -20.30 -7.38 -12.82
N PRO A 495 -19.77 -8.40 -12.12
CA PRO A 495 -18.33 -8.62 -12.05
C PRO A 495 -17.67 -8.88 -13.42
N GLY A 496 -16.44 -8.42 -13.62
CA GLY A 496 -15.61 -8.71 -14.80
C GLY A 496 -16.06 -8.07 -16.12
N VAL A 497 -16.99 -7.10 -16.10
CA VAL A 497 -17.42 -6.35 -17.30
C VAL A 497 -16.39 -5.32 -17.78
N SER A 498 -15.43 -4.97 -16.94
CA SER A 498 -14.25 -4.18 -17.29
C SER A 498 -12.99 -4.97 -16.94
N ARG A 499 -11.85 -4.57 -17.49
CA ARG A 499 -10.52 -5.11 -17.19
C ARG A 499 -9.51 -3.97 -17.16
N VAL A 500 -8.56 -4.08 -16.24
CA VAL A 500 -7.37 -3.23 -16.14
C VAL A 500 -6.16 -4.17 -16.18
N ASP A 501 -5.07 -3.71 -16.78
CA ASP A 501 -3.75 -4.36 -16.65
C ASP A 501 -2.93 -3.51 -15.70
N ASP A 502 -2.35 -4.14 -14.67
CA ASP A 502 -1.70 -3.51 -13.51
C ASP A 502 -1.03 -4.64 -12.66
N ASP A 503 -0.29 -4.30 -11.60
CA ASP A 503 0.57 -5.17 -10.80
C ASP A 503 -0.12 -6.44 -10.25
N HIS A 504 -1.45 -6.51 -10.19
CA HIS A 504 -2.16 -7.75 -9.85
C HIS A 504 -1.98 -8.86 -10.90
N ARG A 505 -1.76 -8.53 -12.19
CA ARG A 505 -1.75 -9.52 -13.28
C ARG A 505 -0.80 -10.69 -13.02
N PRO A 506 0.50 -10.54 -12.71
CA PRO A 506 1.41 -11.67 -12.51
C PRO A 506 1.10 -12.52 -11.26
N PHE A 507 0.26 -12.03 -10.34
CA PHE A 507 -0.28 -12.77 -9.20
C PHE A 507 -1.56 -13.54 -9.58
N VAL A 508 -2.46 -12.92 -10.36
CA VAL A 508 -3.65 -13.60 -10.92
C VAL A 508 -3.25 -14.68 -11.95
N GLU A 509 -2.24 -14.42 -12.79
CA GLU A 509 -1.58 -15.42 -13.66
C GLU A 509 -1.05 -16.64 -12.86
N ARG A 510 -0.94 -16.55 -11.52
CA ARG A 510 -0.45 -17.57 -10.57
C ARG A 510 -1.45 -17.96 -9.49
N GLU A 511 -2.75 -17.76 -9.76
CA GLU A 511 -3.84 -18.24 -8.90
C GLU A 511 -3.86 -17.66 -7.47
N VAL A 512 -3.30 -16.46 -7.30
CA VAL A 512 -3.52 -15.64 -6.10
C VAL A 512 -4.87 -14.92 -6.23
N PRO A 513 -5.75 -14.94 -5.21
CA PRO A 513 -6.96 -14.13 -5.21
C PRO A 513 -6.61 -12.67 -5.01
N VAL A 514 -7.06 -11.80 -5.91
CA VAL A 514 -6.85 -10.35 -5.81
C VAL A 514 -8.18 -9.60 -5.89
N MET A 515 -8.47 -8.78 -4.87
CA MET A 515 -9.51 -7.77 -4.93
C MET A 515 -8.87 -6.45 -5.40
N HIS A 516 -9.05 -6.13 -6.67
CA HIS A 516 -8.48 -4.93 -7.28
C HIS A 516 -9.36 -3.70 -7.01
N LEU A 517 -8.86 -2.77 -6.19
CA LEU A 517 -9.50 -1.51 -5.81
C LEU A 517 -8.86 -0.33 -6.58
N ILE A 518 -9.10 -0.30 -7.90
CA ILE A 518 -8.84 0.84 -8.77
C ILE A 518 -10.13 1.57 -9.15
N SER A 519 -10.07 2.90 -9.29
CA SER A 519 -11.23 3.68 -9.74
C SER A 519 -11.66 3.27 -11.17
N VAL A 520 -12.96 3.07 -11.38
CA VAL A 520 -13.57 2.90 -12.71
C VAL A 520 -14.80 3.82 -12.83
N PRO A 521 -14.76 4.87 -13.68
CA PRO A 521 -13.63 5.28 -14.53
C PRO A 521 -12.41 5.77 -13.74
N PHE A 522 -11.27 5.82 -14.41
CA PHE A 522 -10.04 6.43 -13.90
C PHE A 522 -10.27 7.92 -13.59
N PRO A 523 -9.54 8.53 -12.65
CA PRO A 523 -9.56 9.97 -12.41
C PRO A 523 -9.33 10.77 -13.69
N LYS A 524 -10.00 11.92 -13.85
CA LYS A 524 -9.81 12.79 -15.03
C LYS A 524 -8.39 13.35 -15.20
N VAL A 525 -7.56 13.24 -14.16
CA VAL A 525 -6.16 13.69 -14.10
C VAL A 525 -5.15 12.56 -14.36
N TRP A 526 -5.61 11.31 -14.52
CA TRP A 526 -4.72 10.17 -14.75
C TRP A 526 -3.79 10.39 -15.94
N HIS A 527 -2.49 10.16 -15.73
CA HIS A 527 -1.41 10.46 -16.67
C HIS A 527 -1.44 11.91 -17.23
N THR A 528 -1.82 12.90 -16.40
CA THR A 528 -1.58 14.33 -16.67
C THR A 528 -0.81 14.98 -15.52
N LEU A 529 -0.14 16.11 -15.79
CA LEU A 529 0.54 16.89 -14.75
C LEU A 529 -0.43 17.52 -13.73
N ASP A 530 -1.74 17.42 -13.97
CA ASP A 530 -2.77 17.83 -13.02
C ASP A 530 -3.00 16.78 -11.92
N ASP A 531 -2.47 15.54 -12.00
CA ASP A 531 -2.50 14.59 -10.86
C ASP A 531 -1.45 14.94 -9.81
N ASN A 532 -1.78 16.02 -9.09
CA ASN A 532 -1.02 16.59 -8.00
C ASN A 532 -1.95 16.88 -6.81
N ALA A 533 -1.42 17.49 -5.75
CA ALA A 533 -2.14 17.80 -4.52
C ALA A 533 -3.52 18.47 -4.72
N ALA A 534 -3.70 19.27 -5.79
CA ALA A 534 -4.95 19.99 -6.06
C ALA A 534 -6.07 19.13 -6.69
N ALA A 535 -5.76 17.92 -7.18
CA ALA A 535 -6.75 16.97 -7.72
C ALA A 535 -7.45 16.13 -6.64
N LEU A 536 -6.91 16.11 -5.43
CA LEU A 536 -7.35 15.26 -4.33
C LEU A 536 -8.55 15.84 -3.57
N ASP A 537 -9.51 14.99 -3.18
CA ASP A 537 -10.58 15.35 -2.25
C ASP A 537 -10.29 14.79 -0.84
N PRO A 538 -10.04 15.64 0.17
CA PRO A 538 -9.81 15.22 1.56
C PRO A 538 -10.91 14.32 2.14
N ARG A 539 -12.14 14.39 1.62
CA ARG A 539 -13.27 13.56 2.08
C ARG A 539 -13.18 12.14 1.53
N VAL A 540 -12.73 11.98 0.30
CA VAL A 540 -12.48 10.67 -0.33
C VAL A 540 -11.36 9.95 0.42
N ILE A 541 -10.26 10.67 0.72
CA ILE A 541 -9.13 10.12 1.49
C ILE A 541 -9.56 9.75 2.92
N ALA A 542 -10.35 10.59 3.58
CA ALA A 542 -10.86 10.30 4.93
C ALA A 542 -11.85 9.11 4.94
N ASP A 543 -12.77 9.03 3.99
CA ASP A 543 -13.70 7.91 3.86
C ASP A 543 -12.96 6.59 3.58
N MET A 544 -11.95 6.61 2.68
CA MET A 544 -11.11 5.45 2.39
C MET A 544 -10.30 4.98 3.61
N SER A 545 -9.74 5.89 4.41
CA SER A 545 -9.11 5.52 5.70
C SER A 545 -10.08 4.75 6.60
N ILE A 546 -11.32 5.24 6.74
CA ILE A 546 -12.35 4.59 7.56
C ILE A 546 -12.73 3.21 7.00
N ILE A 547 -12.95 3.10 5.69
CA ILE A 547 -13.31 1.84 5.01
C ILE A 547 -12.18 0.81 5.13
N LEU A 548 -10.95 1.16 4.74
CA LEU A 548 -9.80 0.25 4.73
C LEU A 548 -9.42 -0.22 6.15
N ARG A 549 -9.43 0.68 7.15
CA ARG A 549 -9.22 0.30 8.55
C ARG A 549 -10.33 -0.62 9.06
N SER A 550 -11.59 -0.36 8.68
CA SER A 550 -12.73 -1.21 9.05
C SER A 550 -12.66 -2.59 8.37
N PHE A 551 -12.24 -2.63 7.10
CA PHE A 551 -12.04 -3.86 6.34
C PHE A 551 -10.94 -4.72 6.96
N VAL A 552 -9.73 -4.19 7.13
CA VAL A 552 -8.59 -4.93 7.69
C VAL A 552 -8.86 -5.38 9.13
N ALA A 553 -9.46 -4.52 9.97
CA ALA A 553 -9.83 -4.90 11.33
C ALA A 553 -10.92 -5.99 11.37
N SER A 554 -11.87 -5.99 10.42
CA SER A 554 -12.88 -7.04 10.30
C SER A 554 -12.31 -8.36 9.76
N TYR A 555 -11.51 -8.30 8.69
CA TYR A 555 -10.91 -9.48 8.05
C TYR A 555 -9.99 -10.22 9.02
N LEU A 556 -9.11 -9.48 9.72
CA LEU A 556 -8.21 -10.00 10.76
C LEU A 556 -8.91 -10.22 12.13
N ARG A 557 -10.22 -9.94 12.22
CA ARG A 557 -11.08 -10.14 13.42
C ARG A 557 -10.62 -9.40 14.69
N LEU A 558 -10.03 -8.22 14.53
CA LEU A 558 -9.39 -7.44 15.61
C LEU A 558 -10.39 -6.90 16.64
N GLY A 559 -10.05 -7.04 17.92
CA GLY A 559 -10.78 -6.51 19.07
C GLY A 559 -10.62 -5.00 19.25
N VAL A 560 -11.30 -4.21 18.41
CA VAL A 560 -11.23 -2.74 18.37
C VAL A 560 -11.92 -2.02 19.54
#